data_AF-A0A7W4GNK0-F1
#
_entry.id   AF-A0A7W4GNK0-F1
#
_cell.length_a   1.000
_cell.length_b   1.000
_cell.length_c   1.000
_cell.angle_alpha   90.00
_cell.angle_beta   90.00
_cell.angle_gamma   90.00
#
_symmetry.space_group_name_H-M   'P 1'
#
loop_
_entity.id
_entity.type
_entity.pdbx_description
1 polymer ?
#
loop_
_entity_poly.entity_id
_entity_poly.type
_entity_poly.pdbx_seq_one_letter_code
_entity_poly.pdbx_strand_id
1 'polypeptide(L)'
;MKTVSNFEEIQSLPMPDDVKVKLLEHLIEPFGDEESTKAFWDEVGTTLYLIEADDTDETLSKEPEGDQSFLRFVTNYPEWVLLLNDDDCPWLLAVAIVTTAGSGVYCCAPMNSPTFPVVKLADQAEV
;
A
#
# COMPACT_ATOMS: atom_id res chain seq x y z
N MET A 1 -9.85 -1.25 7.35
CA MET A 1 -8.75 -1.42 6.38
C MET A 1 -9.06 -2.63 5.50
N LYS A 2 -8.60 -2.63 4.25
CA LYS A 2 -8.65 -3.81 3.37
C LYS A 2 -7.26 -4.38 3.16
N THR A 3 -7.14 -5.69 3.30
CA THR A 3 -5.91 -6.44 3.06
C THR A 3 -6.03 -7.19 1.74
N VAL A 4 -5.04 -7.01 0.87
CA VAL A 4 -4.98 -7.61 -0.46
C VAL A 4 -3.71 -8.43 -0.56
N SER A 5 -3.84 -9.74 -0.62
CA SER A 5 -2.71 -10.65 -0.84
C SER A 5 -2.67 -11.19 -2.28
N ASN A 6 -3.76 -11.06 -3.03
CA ASN A 6 -3.83 -11.47 -4.44
C ASN A 6 -3.79 -10.26 -5.36
N PHE A 7 -2.85 -10.24 -6.31
CA PHE A 7 -2.67 -9.11 -7.23
C PHE A 7 -3.94 -8.77 -8.04
N GLU A 8 -4.72 -9.77 -8.43
CA GLU A 8 -5.95 -9.58 -9.22
C GLU A 8 -7.04 -8.76 -8.48
N GLU A 9 -7.02 -8.77 -7.15
CA GLU A 9 -7.99 -8.01 -6.35
C GLU A 9 -7.75 -6.50 -6.40
N ILE A 10 -6.56 -6.06 -6.82
CA ILE A 10 -6.20 -4.64 -6.94
C ILE A 10 -7.15 -3.91 -7.91
N GLN A 11 -7.56 -4.58 -8.98
CA GLN A 11 -8.49 -3.99 -9.95
C GLN A 11 -9.87 -3.67 -9.34
N SER A 12 -10.25 -4.40 -8.30
CA SER A 12 -11.54 -4.27 -7.61
C SER A 12 -11.50 -3.30 -6.43
N LEU A 13 -10.38 -2.62 -6.19
CA LEU A 13 -10.26 -1.70 -5.08
C LEU A 13 -11.11 -0.44 -5.26
N PRO A 14 -11.74 0.06 -4.18
CA PRO A 14 -12.60 1.25 -4.18
C PRO A 14 -11.75 2.53 -4.21
N MET A 15 -10.95 2.69 -5.27
CA MET A 15 -10.12 3.86 -5.51
C MET A 15 -10.37 4.42 -6.92
N PRO A 16 -10.06 5.70 -7.16
CA PRO A 16 -10.15 6.30 -8.49
C PRO A 16 -9.35 5.53 -9.55
N ASP A 17 -9.84 5.49 -10.78
CA ASP A 17 -9.21 4.72 -11.87
C ASP A 17 -7.83 5.27 -12.25
N ASP A 18 -7.60 6.58 -12.16
CA ASP A 18 -6.30 7.22 -12.38
C ASP A 18 -5.26 6.76 -11.36
N VAL A 19 -5.64 6.69 -10.08
CA VAL A 19 -4.79 6.20 -8.99
C VAL A 19 -4.49 4.73 -9.17
N LYS A 20 -5.51 3.95 -9.55
CA LYS A 20 -5.39 2.50 -9.77
C LYS A 20 -4.44 2.16 -10.91
N VAL A 21 -4.50 2.89 -12.02
CA VAL A 21 -3.59 2.71 -13.16
C VAL A 21 -2.14 2.92 -12.71
N LYS A 22 -1.86 4.04 -12.02
CA LYS A 22 -0.51 4.33 -11.52
C LYS A 22 -0.04 3.33 -10.45
N LEU A 23 -0.93 2.90 -9.57
CA LEU A 23 -0.63 1.84 -8.59
C LEU A 23 -0.19 0.56 -9.32
N LEU A 24 -0.96 0.11 -10.32
CA LEU A 24 -0.61 -1.07 -11.10
C LEU A 24 0.71 -0.91 -11.85
N GLU A 25 0.95 0.24 -12.47
CA GLU A 25 2.23 0.54 -13.14
C GLU A 25 3.40 0.39 -12.17
N HIS A 26 3.33 0.97 -10.97
CA HIS A 26 4.39 0.86 -9.96
C HIS A 26 4.58 -0.55 -9.40
N LEU A 27 3.50 -1.34 -9.29
CA LEU A 27 3.60 -2.72 -8.83
C LEU A 27 4.14 -3.68 -9.90
N ILE A 28 3.93 -3.34 -11.19
CA ILE A 28 4.39 -4.14 -12.33
C ILE A 28 5.82 -3.77 -12.74
N GLU A 29 6.20 -2.49 -12.64
CA GLU A 29 7.51 -1.98 -13.05
C GLU A 29 8.71 -2.84 -12.60
N PRO A 30 8.79 -3.34 -11.34
CA PRO A 30 9.94 -4.14 -10.90
C PRO A 30 10.04 -5.52 -11.57
N PHE A 31 8.93 -6.05 -12.08
CA PHE A 31 8.83 -7.41 -12.64
C PHE A 31 8.63 -7.43 -14.16
N GLY A 32 8.19 -6.31 -14.73
CA GLY A 32 8.03 -6.09 -16.17
C GLY A 32 6.63 -6.41 -16.72
N ASP A 33 5.93 -7.39 -16.15
CA ASP A 33 4.58 -7.79 -16.58
C ASP A 33 3.71 -8.30 -15.43
N GLU A 34 2.39 -8.29 -15.64
CA GLU A 34 1.39 -8.69 -14.63
C GLU A 34 1.48 -10.17 -14.22
N GLU A 35 1.83 -11.08 -15.14
CA GLU A 35 1.95 -12.50 -14.83
C GLU A 35 3.13 -12.76 -13.89
N SER A 36 4.27 -12.12 -14.16
CA SER A 36 5.46 -12.14 -13.32
C SER A 36 5.21 -11.52 -11.94
N THR A 37 4.52 -10.38 -11.87
CA THR A 37 4.14 -9.75 -10.61
C THR A 37 3.23 -10.67 -9.78
N LYS A 38 2.20 -11.25 -10.40
CA LYS A 38 1.29 -12.19 -9.74
C LYS A 38 2.03 -13.40 -9.18
N ALA A 39 2.87 -14.03 -10.01
CA ALA A 39 3.66 -15.19 -9.59
C ALA A 39 4.58 -14.85 -8.40
N PHE A 40 5.19 -13.65 -8.40
CA PHE A 40 5.99 -13.20 -7.28
C PHE A 40 5.17 -13.00 -6.00
N TRP A 41 4.01 -12.34 -6.09
CA TRP A 41 3.13 -12.15 -4.93
C TRP A 41 2.70 -13.47 -4.29
N ASP A 42 2.35 -14.46 -5.13
CA ASP A 42 1.99 -15.81 -4.69
C ASP A 42 3.18 -16.55 -4.07
N GLU A 43 4.40 -16.35 -4.58
CA GLU A 43 5.62 -17.02 -4.09
C GLU A 43 6.12 -16.45 -2.75
N VAL A 44 6.21 -15.12 -2.63
CA VAL A 44 6.84 -14.47 -1.47
C VAL A 44 5.84 -13.90 -0.45
N GLY A 45 4.53 -14.00 -0.72
CA GLY A 45 3.47 -13.55 0.20
C GLY A 45 3.39 -12.04 0.34
N THR A 46 3.58 -11.31 -0.76
CA THR A 46 3.44 -9.84 -0.79
C THR A 46 2.02 -9.44 -0.41
N THR A 47 1.88 -8.38 0.38
CA THR A 47 0.58 -7.91 0.87
C THR A 47 0.45 -6.41 0.66
N LEU A 48 -0.73 -5.96 0.22
CA LEU A 48 -1.11 -4.56 0.14
C LEU A 48 -2.22 -4.25 1.14
N TYR A 49 -1.98 -3.24 1.96
CA TYR A 49 -2.97 -2.65 2.86
C TYR A 49 -3.55 -1.40 2.24
N LEU A 50 -4.87 -1.36 2.10
CA LEU A 50 -5.62 -0.19 1.69
C LEU A 50 -6.29 0.42 2.93
N ILE A 51 -5.86 1.63 3.29
CA ILE A 51 -6.55 2.46 4.28
C ILE A 51 -7.63 3.24 3.55
N GLU A 52 -8.89 3.03 3.92
CA GLU A 52 -10.03 3.72 3.32
C GLU A 52 -10.26 5.08 4.03
N ALA A 53 -10.99 5.99 3.38
CA ALA A 53 -11.26 7.31 3.96
C ALA A 53 -12.03 7.26 5.29
N ASP A 54 -12.84 6.21 5.49
CA ASP A 54 -13.62 5.97 6.71
C ASP A 54 -12.83 5.22 7.81
N ASP A 55 -11.59 4.78 7.52
CA ASP A 55 -10.76 4.15 8.53
C ASP A 55 -10.25 5.17 9.56
N THR A 56 -10.15 4.72 10.80
CA THR A 56 -9.65 5.50 11.94
C THR A 56 -8.58 4.69 12.68
N ASP A 57 -7.75 5.33 13.50
CA ASP A 57 -6.76 4.61 14.30
C ASP A 57 -7.41 3.56 15.23
N GLU A 58 -8.67 3.79 15.64
CA GLU A 58 -9.45 2.81 16.40
C GLU A 58 -9.88 1.60 15.57
N THR A 59 -10.12 1.75 14.26
CA THR A 59 -10.42 0.60 13.39
C THR A 59 -9.14 -0.16 13.08
N LEU A 60 -8.05 0.55 12.79
CA LEU A 60 -6.73 -0.04 12.53
C LEU A 60 -6.21 -0.83 13.75
N SER A 61 -6.42 -0.34 14.97
CA SER A 61 -6.01 -1.06 16.19
C SER A 61 -6.82 -2.32 16.51
N LYS A 62 -7.93 -2.56 15.80
CA LYS A 62 -8.76 -3.78 15.92
C LYS A 62 -8.38 -4.86 14.90
N GLU A 63 -7.53 -4.54 13.94
CA GLU A 63 -7.04 -5.50 12.95
C GLU A 63 -6.19 -6.60 13.63
N PRO A 64 -5.97 -7.76 12.99
CA PRO A 64 -5.11 -8.80 13.53
C PRO A 64 -3.70 -8.29 13.89
N GLU A 65 -3.07 -8.88 14.92
CA GLU A 65 -1.74 -8.46 15.41
C GLU A 65 -0.66 -8.49 14.30
N GLY A 66 -0.75 -9.45 13.37
CA GLY A 66 0.13 -9.53 12.21
C GLY A 66 0.01 -8.32 11.29
N ASP A 67 -1.23 -7.93 10.96
CA ASP A 67 -1.50 -6.78 10.10
C ASP A 67 -1.11 -5.47 10.78
N GLN A 68 -1.38 -5.32 12.08
CA GLN A 68 -0.90 -4.18 12.85
C GLN A 68 0.64 -4.09 12.86
N SER A 69 1.32 -5.23 12.95
CA SER A 69 2.79 -5.29 12.95
C SER A 69 3.36 -4.86 11.61
N PHE A 70 2.80 -5.35 10.50
CA PHE A 70 3.21 -4.96 9.16
C PHE A 70 2.88 -3.51 8.86
N LEU A 71 1.69 -3.03 9.23
CA LEU A 71 1.31 -1.63 9.09
C LEU A 71 2.25 -0.72 9.88
N ARG A 72 2.62 -1.10 11.11
CA ARG A 72 3.62 -0.37 11.89
C ARG A 72 4.98 -0.40 11.21
N PHE A 73 5.38 -1.53 10.63
CA PHE A 73 6.66 -1.64 9.95
C PHE A 73 6.75 -0.70 8.75
N VAL A 74 5.81 -0.78 7.80
CA VAL A 74 5.79 0.09 6.60
C VAL A 74 5.67 1.57 6.96
N THR A 75 4.96 1.90 8.05
CA THR A 75 4.86 3.29 8.54
C THR A 75 6.17 3.84 9.10
N ASN A 76 7.00 3.00 9.73
CA ASN A 76 8.21 3.45 10.43
C ASN A 76 9.49 3.27 9.60
N TYR A 77 9.49 2.31 8.69
CA TYR A 77 10.64 1.94 7.87
C TYR A 77 10.20 1.70 6.41
N PRO A 78 9.56 2.70 5.75
CA PRO A 78 9.30 2.59 4.33
C PRO A 78 10.63 2.61 3.58
N GLU A 79 10.74 1.81 2.52
CA GLU A 79 11.82 1.93 1.54
C GLU A 79 11.64 3.20 0.72
N TRP A 80 10.40 3.50 0.34
CA TRP A 80 10.01 4.73 -0.35
C TRP A 80 8.53 5.01 -0.14
N VAL A 81 8.15 6.28 -0.33
CA VAL A 81 6.78 6.76 -0.28
C VAL A 81 6.53 7.67 -1.49
N LEU A 82 5.58 7.29 -2.32
CA LEU A 82 5.23 7.97 -3.57
C LEU A 82 3.84 8.59 -3.50
N LEU A 83 3.65 9.71 -4.18
CA LEU A 83 2.33 10.28 -4.43
C LEU A 83 1.82 9.85 -5.80
N LEU A 84 0.65 9.22 -5.82
CA LEU A 84 0.03 8.68 -7.03
C LEU A 84 -0.72 9.77 -7.83
N ASN A 85 -1.22 10.87 -7.24
CA ASN A 85 -1.86 11.95 -8.02
C ASN A 85 -1.66 13.35 -7.38
N ASP A 86 -1.89 14.40 -8.17
CA ASP A 86 -1.69 15.81 -7.76
C ASP A 86 -2.97 16.66 -7.63
N ASP A 87 -4.08 16.35 -8.33
CA ASP A 87 -5.06 17.40 -8.64
C ASP A 87 -6.24 17.57 -7.65
N ASP A 88 -6.71 16.54 -6.93
CA ASP A 88 -7.89 16.66 -6.05
C ASP A 88 -7.82 15.87 -4.73
N CYS A 89 -7.16 14.72 -4.71
CA CYS A 89 -6.92 13.94 -3.50
C CYS A 89 -5.63 13.13 -3.73
N PRO A 90 -4.46 13.61 -3.28
CA PRO A 90 -3.24 12.87 -3.50
C PRO A 90 -3.35 11.55 -2.74
N TRP A 91 -3.12 10.44 -3.44
CA TRP A 91 -3.00 9.13 -2.82
C TRP A 91 -1.53 8.87 -2.57
N LEU A 92 -1.21 8.27 -1.43
CA LEU A 92 0.15 7.82 -1.13
C LEU A 92 0.26 6.33 -1.34
N LEU A 93 1.44 5.90 -1.80
CA LEU A 93 1.87 4.51 -1.84
C LEU A 93 3.20 4.40 -1.13
N ALA A 94 3.23 3.67 -0.02
CA ALA A 94 4.45 3.31 0.67
C ALA A 94 4.72 1.81 0.49
N VAL A 95 6.00 1.44 0.42
CA VAL A 95 6.42 0.04 0.48
C VAL A 95 7.46 -0.16 1.56
N ALA A 96 7.47 -1.33 2.17
CA ALA A 96 8.58 -1.80 2.99
C ALA A 96 8.87 -3.27 2.68
N ILE A 97 10.16 -3.61 2.60
CA ILE A 97 10.59 -5.00 2.38
C ILE A 97 10.77 -5.65 3.76
N VAL A 98 10.01 -6.70 4.03
CA VAL A 98 9.95 -7.34 5.35
C VAL A 98 10.73 -8.65 5.44
N THR A 99 11.15 -9.22 4.30
CA THR A 99 11.96 -10.44 4.29
C THR A 99 13.14 -10.33 3.33
N THR A 100 14.18 -11.14 3.59
CA THR A 100 15.34 -11.27 2.69
C THR A 100 14.99 -11.92 1.35
N ALA A 101 13.82 -12.56 1.24
CA ALA A 101 13.28 -13.09 -0.01
C ALA A 101 12.62 -11.98 -0.87
N GLY A 102 12.51 -10.75 -0.35
CA GLY A 102 11.90 -9.63 -1.06
C GLY A 102 10.39 -9.52 -0.87
N SER A 103 9.82 -10.18 0.15
CA SER A 103 8.40 -9.99 0.49
C SER A 103 8.15 -8.54 0.85
N GLY A 104 7.24 -7.90 0.11
CA GLY A 104 6.88 -6.51 0.27
C GLY A 104 5.58 -6.34 1.03
N VAL A 105 5.52 -5.33 1.88
CA VAL A 105 4.29 -4.79 2.42
C VAL A 105 4.06 -3.43 1.79
N TYR A 106 2.96 -3.31 1.06
CA TYR A 106 2.50 -2.05 0.47
C TYR A 106 1.43 -1.44 1.37
N CYS A 107 1.46 -0.12 1.52
CA CYS A 107 0.42 0.65 2.18
C CYS A 107 -0.05 1.76 1.23
N CYS A 108 -1.32 1.70 0.84
CA CYS A 108 -1.96 2.66 -0.05
C CYS A 108 -3.09 3.37 0.70
N ALA A 109 -3.13 4.69 0.60
CA ALA A 109 -4.11 5.48 1.33
C ALA A 109 -4.37 6.84 0.67
N PRO A 110 -5.57 7.42 0.81
CA PRO A 110 -5.79 8.81 0.46
C PRO A 110 -5.14 9.72 1.52
N MET A 111 -4.44 10.78 1.09
CA MET A 111 -3.72 11.70 1.99
C MET A 111 -4.65 12.52 2.90
N ASN A 112 -5.95 12.54 2.62
CA ASN A 112 -6.93 13.18 3.50
C ASN A 112 -7.32 12.29 4.70
N SER A 113 -6.85 11.03 4.76
CA SER A 113 -7.10 10.15 5.90
C SER A 113 -6.39 10.71 7.15
N PRO A 114 -7.10 10.86 8.27
CA PRO A 114 -6.53 11.39 9.51
C PRO A 114 -5.71 10.36 10.30
N THR A 115 -5.55 9.14 9.77
CA THR A 115 -4.90 8.04 10.48
C THR A 115 -3.41 8.28 10.66
N PHE A 116 -2.86 7.81 11.79
CA PHE A 116 -1.45 7.97 12.12
C PHE A 116 -0.49 7.45 11.03
N PRO A 117 -0.72 6.26 10.42
CA PRO A 117 0.12 5.79 9.31
C PRO A 117 0.18 6.78 8.16
N VAL A 118 -0.95 7.32 7.73
CA VAL A 118 -1.04 8.22 6.58
C VAL A 118 -0.34 9.54 6.87
N VAL A 119 -0.63 10.16 8.02
CA VAL A 119 0.02 11.42 8.42
C VAL A 119 1.53 11.26 8.48
N LYS A 120 2.02 10.14 9.03
CA LYS A 120 3.46 9.89 9.15
C LYS A 120 4.13 9.54 7.81
N LEU A 121 3.44 8.83 6.92
CA LEU A 121 3.96 8.50 5.59
C LEU A 121 3.96 9.74 4.69
N ALA A 122 2.96 10.62 4.81
CA ALA A 122 2.89 11.89 4.10
C ALA A 122 4.13 12.77 4.34
N ASP A 123 4.64 12.82 5.57
CA ASP A 123 5.88 13.54 5.92
C ASP A 123 7.15 12.96 5.25
N GLN A 124 7.07 11.73 4.75
CA GLN A 124 8.17 11.00 4.11
C GLN A 124 8.00 10.88 2.59
N ALA A 125 6.91 11.40 2.03
CA ALA A 125 6.65 11.36 0.60
C ALA A 125 7.73 12.13 -0.17
N GLU A 126 8.32 11.48 -1.16
CA GLU A 126 9.27 12.14 -2.05
C GLU A 126 8.52 13.11 -2.99
N VAL A 127 9.01 14.35 -3.09
CA VAL A 127 8.45 15.46 -3.90
C VAL A 127 9.27 15.65 -5.16
#